data_AF-F0GD96-F1
#
_entry.id   AF-F0GD96-F1
#
_cell.length_a   1.000
_cell.length_b   1.000
_cell.length_c   1.000
_cell.angle_alpha   90.00
_cell.angle_beta   90.00
_cell.angle_gamma   90.00
#
_symmetry.space_group_name_H-M   'P 1'
#
loop_
_entity.id
_entity.type
_entity.pdbx_description
1 polymer ?
#
loop_
_entity_poly.entity_id
_entity_poly.type
_entity_poly.pdbx_seq_one_letter_code
_entity_poly.pdbx_strand_id
1 'polypeptide(L)'
;MQSRSRFGTSLLPYLLIAPQLAITAVFFLWPAGVALWQSTQMQDAFGTSSEFVGFANFTHLFADPLYLDSFRTTLVFSALVTVSGLVVS
;
A
#
# COMPACT_ATOMS: atom_id res chain seq x y z
N MET A 1 -29.05 20.84 31.87
CA MET A 1 -27.78 20.53 31.16
C MET A 1 -27.24 19.22 31.72
N GLN A 2 -27.39 18.11 31.00
CA GLN A 2 -26.91 16.80 31.48
C GLN A 2 -25.38 16.76 31.39
N SER A 3 -24.73 16.59 32.55
CA SER A 3 -23.28 16.41 32.63
C SER A 3 -22.93 15.09 31.93
N ARG A 4 -22.30 15.16 30.75
CA ARG A 4 -21.70 14.00 30.10
C ARG A 4 -20.54 13.55 30.97
N SER A 5 -20.72 12.48 31.73
CA SER A 5 -19.63 11.83 32.45
C SER A 5 -18.59 11.41 31.41
N ARG A 6 -17.44 12.11 31.41
CA ARG A 6 -16.28 11.66 30.65
C ARG A 6 -15.76 10.44 31.39
N PHE A 7 -16.18 9.25 30.96
CA PHE A 7 -15.54 8.01 31.37
C PHE A 7 -14.04 8.18 31.07
N GLY A 8 -13.20 8.09 32.10
CA GLY A 8 -11.75 8.17 31.95
C GLY A 8 -11.28 7.17 30.90
N THR A 9 -10.16 7.47 30.23
CA THR A 9 -9.58 6.66 29.14
C THR A 9 -9.52 5.19 29.53
N SER A 10 -10.56 4.43 29.16
CA SER A 10 -10.66 3.02 29.49
C SER A 10 -9.85 2.25 28.47
N LEU A 11 -9.16 1.19 28.91
CA LEU A 11 -8.35 0.32 28.05
C LEU A 11 -9.22 -0.58 27.15
N LEU A 12 -10.52 -0.69 27.48
CA LEU A 12 -11.50 -1.54 26.80
C LEU A 12 -11.61 -1.30 25.28
N PRO A 13 -11.77 -0.07 24.77
CA PRO A 13 -11.90 0.16 23.33
C PRO A 13 -10.67 -0.27 22.53
N TYR A 14 -9.47 -0.08 23.10
CA TYR A 14 -8.21 -0.49 22.46
C TYR A 14 -8.10 -2.01 22.37
N LEU A 15 -8.52 -2.72 23.41
CA LEU A 15 -8.47 -4.18 23.44
C LEU A 15 -9.50 -4.80 22.48
N LEU A 16 -10.64 -4.13 22.26
CA LEU A 16 -11.65 -4.57 21.29
C LEU A 16 -11.20 -4.41 19.83
N ILE A 17 -10.41 -3.37 19.52
CA ILE A 17 -9.87 -3.16 18.15
C ILE A 17 -8.55 -3.92 17.92
N ALA A 18 -7.86 -4.33 18.99
CA ALA A 18 -6.56 -4.99 18.90
C ALA A 18 -6.54 -6.25 17.98
N PRO A 19 -7.56 -7.15 18.01
CA PRO A 19 -7.59 -8.31 17.10
C PRO A 19 -7.62 -7.90 15.63
N GLN A 20 -8.41 -6.89 15.29
CA GLN A 20 -8.49 -6.37 13.92
C GLN A 20 -7.14 -5.77 13.49
N LEU A 21 -6.54 -4.94 14.34
CA LEU A 21 -5.23 -4.34 14.05
C LEU A 21 -4.13 -5.39 13.92
N ALA A 22 -4.18 -6.45 14.73
CA ALA A 22 -3.24 -7.56 14.64
C ALA A 22 -3.35 -8.27 13.29
N ILE A 23 -4.57 -8.53 12.81
CA ILE A 23 -4.79 -9.11 11.48
C ILE A 23 -4.25 -8.18 10.38
N THR A 24 -4.58 -6.90 10.43
CA THR A 24 -4.04 -5.91 9.47
C THR A 24 -2.51 -5.87 9.49
N ALA A 25 -1.89 -5.92 10.68
CA ALA A 25 -0.44 -5.91 10.80
C ALA A 25 0.20 -7.17 10.17
N VAL A 26 -0.32 -8.36 10.47
CA VAL A 26 0.27 -9.63 10.03
C VAL A 26 -0.01 -9.93 8.56
N PHE A 27 -1.22 -9.64 8.07
CA PHE A 27 -1.63 -10.04 6.72
C PHE A 27 -1.52 -8.93 5.68
N PHE A 28 -1.41 -7.67 6.11
CA PHE A 28 -1.32 -6.54 5.19
C PHE A 28 0.01 -5.81 5.31
N LEU A 29 0.34 -5.30 6.51
CA LEU A 29 1.55 -4.48 6.69
C LEU A 29 2.84 -5.30 6.58
N TRP A 30 2.86 -6.51 7.15
CA TRP A 30 4.02 -7.38 7.09
C TRP A 30 4.36 -7.80 5.64
N PRO A 31 3.42 -8.36 4.83
CA PRO A 31 3.67 -8.65 3.42
C PRO A 31 4.03 -7.41 2.60
N ALA A 32 3.41 -6.25 2.88
CA ALA A 32 3.78 -5.00 2.22
C ALA A 32 5.23 -4.61 2.53
N GLY A 33 5.69 -4.76 3.78
CA GLY A 33 7.08 -4.53 4.15
C GLY A 33 8.05 -5.48 3.45
N VAL A 34 7.69 -6.76 3.35
CA VAL A 34 8.47 -7.76 2.59
C VAL A 34 8.54 -7.37 1.11
N ALA A 35 7.43 -6.93 0.51
CA ALA A 35 7.41 -6.48 -0.88
C ALA A 35 8.26 -5.22 -1.10
N LEU A 36 8.24 -4.28 -0.16
CA LEU A 36 9.12 -3.10 -0.20
C LEU A 36 10.60 -3.47 -0.12
N TRP A 37 10.97 -4.40 0.77
CA TRP A 37 12.32 -4.94 0.82
C TRP A 37 12.69 -5.59 -0.52
N GLN A 38 11.85 -6.52 -1.01
CA GLN A 38 12.07 -7.21 -2.28
C GLN A 38 12.15 -6.26 -3.48
N SER A 39 11.47 -5.11 -3.46
CA SER A 39 11.55 -4.12 -4.54
C SER A 39 12.97 -3.57 -4.75
N THR A 40 13.84 -3.64 -3.73
CA THR A 40 15.24 -3.23 -3.82
C THR A 40 16.19 -4.40 -4.10
N GLN A 41 15.66 -5.62 -4.28
CA GLN A 41 16.40 -6.79 -4.68
C GLN A 41 16.12 -7.13 -6.15
N MET A 42 17.12 -7.67 -6.83
CA MET A 42 16.95 -8.33 -8.12
C MET A 42 17.00 -9.83 -7.87
N GLN A 43 16.00 -10.54 -8.35
CA GLN A 43 15.85 -11.97 -8.15
C GLN A 43 15.71 -12.63 -9.52
N ASP A 44 16.43 -13.73 -9.73
CA ASP A 44 16.36 -14.46 -11.01
C ASP A 44 14.95 -15.04 -11.21
N ALA A 45 14.57 -15.32 -12.47
CA ALA A 45 13.26 -15.81 -12.86
C ALA A 45 12.84 -17.12 -12.14
N PHE A 46 13.82 -17.87 -11.63
CA PHE A 46 13.62 -19.12 -10.89
C PHE A 46 13.77 -18.97 -9.36
N GLY A 47 14.01 -17.76 -8.85
CA GLY A 47 14.13 -17.50 -7.41
C GLY A 47 15.34 -18.14 -6.73
N THR A 48 16.29 -18.65 -7.50
CA THR A 48 17.47 -19.40 -7.00
C THR A 48 18.56 -18.48 -6.46
N SER A 49 18.59 -17.22 -6.90
CA SER A 49 19.54 -16.22 -6.44
C SER A 49 18.87 -14.86 -6.32
N SER A 50 19.27 -14.10 -5.30
CA SER A 50 18.79 -12.74 -5.06
C SER A 50 19.95 -11.84 -4.68
N GLU A 51 20.07 -10.72 -5.37
CA GLU A 51 21.09 -9.71 -5.13
C GLU A 51 20.44 -8.40 -4.67
N PHE A 52 21.06 -7.69 -3.73
CA PHE A 52 20.60 -6.39 -3.30
C PHE A 52 21.10 -5.31 -4.28
N VAL A 53 20.18 -4.73 -5.05
CA VAL A 53 20.49 -3.74 -6.11
C VAL A 53 20.06 -2.31 -5.75
N GLY A 54 19.54 -2.10 -4.53
CA GLY A 54 19.09 -0.79 -4.06
C GLY A 54 17.99 -0.22 -4.95
N PHE A 55 18.20 0.98 -5.50
CA PHE A 55 17.20 1.67 -6.32
C PHE A 55 17.28 1.37 -7.83
N ALA A 56 18.16 0.46 -8.26
CA ALA A 56 18.39 0.19 -9.69
C ALA A 56 17.11 -0.25 -10.42
N ASN A 57 16.26 -1.06 -9.77
CA ASN A 57 14.98 -1.49 -10.31
C ASN A 57 14.06 -0.30 -10.64
N PHE A 58 14.01 0.70 -9.75
CA PHE A 58 13.20 1.90 -9.96
C PHE A 58 13.75 2.75 -11.11
N THR A 59 15.08 2.97 -11.15
CA THR A 59 15.69 3.73 -12.24
C THR A 59 15.45 3.07 -13.59
N HIS A 60 15.49 1.74 -13.66
CA HIS A 60 15.21 0.99 -14.87
C HIS A 60 13.74 1.12 -15.29
N LEU A 61 12.81 0.97 -14.35
CA LEU A 61 11.37 1.15 -14.61
C LEU A 61 11.02 2.56 -15.10
N PHE A 62 11.58 3.60 -14.48
CA PHE A 62 11.31 4.99 -14.89
C PHE A 62 12.02 5.39 -16.19
N ALA A 63 13.04 4.64 -16.61
CA ALA A 63 13.69 4.84 -17.91
C ALA A 63 12.98 4.10 -19.06
N ASP A 64 12.07 3.16 -18.74
CA ASP A 64 11.34 2.39 -19.74
C ASP A 64 10.14 3.19 -20.30
N PRO A 65 10.16 3.60 -21.59
CA PRO A 65 9.05 4.34 -22.18
C PRO A 65 7.74 3.56 -22.18
N LEU A 66 7.77 2.22 -22.30
CA LEU A 66 6.57 1.39 -22.30
C LEU A 66 5.89 1.40 -20.92
N TYR A 67 6.70 1.37 -19.85
CA TYR A 67 6.20 1.50 -18.49
C TYR A 67 5.53 2.86 -18.26
N LEU A 68 6.17 3.95 -18.71
CA LEU A 68 5.63 5.31 -18.58
C LEU A 68 4.34 5.51 -19.37
N ASP A 69 4.25 4.99 -20.60
CA ASP A 69 3.04 5.07 -21.42
C ASP A 69 1.87 4.31 -20.78
N SER A 70 2.15 3.12 -20.25
CA SER A 70 1.15 2.32 -19.51
C SER A 70 0.69 3.05 -18.25
N PHE A 71 1.63 3.60 -17.48
CA PHE A 71 1.34 4.39 -16.28
C PHE A 71 0.46 5.61 -16.58
N ARG A 72 0.78 6.36 -17.64
CA ARG A 72 -0.01 7.50 -18.09
C ARG A 72 -1.43 7.09 -18.48
N THR A 73 -1.56 5.98 -19.21
CA THR A 73 -2.86 5.45 -19.63
C THR A 73 -3.72 5.09 -18.42
N THR A 74 -3.15 4.38 -17.43
CA THR A 74 -3.85 4.06 -16.18
C THR A 74 -4.30 5.31 -15.44
N LEU A 75 -3.43 6.32 -15.32
CA LEU A 75 -3.75 7.56 -14.61
C LEU A 75 -4.90 8.32 -15.28
N VAL A 76 -4.86 8.47 -16.60
CA VAL A 76 -5.93 9.11 -17.38
C VAL A 76 -7.23 8.32 -17.24
N PHE A 77 -7.18 7.00 -17.36
CA PHE A 77 -8.36 6.14 -17.22
C PHE A 77 -8.98 6.27 -15.83
N SER A 78 -8.20 6.11 -14.76
CA SER A 78 -8.70 6.23 -13.39
C SER A 78 -9.30 7.61 -13.11
N ALA A 79 -8.66 8.69 -13.57
CA ALA A 79 -9.18 10.04 -13.42
C ALA A 79 -10.53 10.23 -14.13
N LEU A 80 -10.64 9.77 -15.39
CA LEU A 80 -11.89 9.82 -16.15
C LEU A 80 -13.00 9.04 -15.46
N VAL A 81 -12.70 7.83 -14.96
CA VAL A 81 -13.67 6.99 -14.23
C VAL A 81 -14.14 7.67 -12.96
N THR A 82 -13.24 8.19 -12.13
CA THR A 82 -13.59 8.87 -10.87
C THR A 82 -14.40 10.14 -11.14
N VAL A 83 -13.98 10.99 -12.06
CA VAL A 83 -14.70 12.25 -12.38
C VAL A 83 -16.07 11.94 -12.95
N SER A 84 -16.17 11.01 -13.90
CA SER A 84 -17.47 10.62 -14.48
C SER A 84 -18.40 10.04 -13.42
N GLY A 85 -17.89 9.17 -12.55
CA GLY A 85 -18.67 8.60 -11.44
C GLY A 85 -19.20 9.66 -10.48
N LEU A 86 -18.37 10.66 -10.14
CA LEU A 86 -18.77 11.76 -9.26
C LEU A 86 -19.76 12.74 -9.92
N VAL A 87 -19.67 12.94 -11.23
CA VAL A 87 -20.60 13.82 -11.97
C VAL A 87 -21.97 13.18 -12.16
N VAL A 88 -22.01 11.84 -12.29
CA VAL A 88 -23.26 11.09 -12.51
C VAL A 88 -24.01 10.78 -11.20
N SER A 89 -23.30 10.66 -10.07
CA SER A 89 -23.88 10.36 -8.75
C SER A 89 -24.54 11.57 -8.11
#